data_AF-A0AAV6ZFB7-F1
#
_entry.id   AF-A0AAV6ZFB7-F1
#
_cell.length_a   1.000
_cell.length_b   1.000
_cell.length_c   1.000
_cell.angle_alpha   90.00
_cell.angle_beta   90.00
_cell.angle_gamma   90.00
#
_symmetry.space_group_name_H-M   'P 1'
#
loop_
_entity.id
_entity.type
_entity.pdbx_description
1 polymer ?
#
loop_
_entity_poly.entity_id
_entity_poly.type
_entity_poly.pdbx_seq_one_letter_code
_entity_poly.pdbx_strand_id
1 'polypeptide(L)'
;MDLESYDPASLPDLLPLYYRRLFPYFQYYRWLNYGGVVKNYFPNREFSFTLKDDIYVRYQSFNNMNELEKEMQKMNPYKIDIGAVYSHKPSMHNSVKSGTFQAQEKELVFDIDMTDYDDVRRCCSSADICNKCWTLMTIAIRILDRALYEDFGFQHRLWVYSGRRGVHCWVCDESARKLSQAERSAVAEYLTVVKGGEETIKKVNLIEPIHPFLKKSIVVIEKYFEQYALLGQDFLENKPCWEKVLSLVPEAARENLLHDFQKARTSVDRWEKLKKNLPKLVCKF
;
A
#
# COMPACT_ATOMS: atom_id res chain seq x y z
N MET A 1 20.39 -20.72 4.83
CA MET A 1 19.67 -20.47 6.08
C MET A 1 18.32 -21.10 5.91
N ASP A 2 18.13 -22.27 6.53
CA ASP A 2 16.80 -22.81 6.72
C ASP A 2 16.02 -21.77 7.53
N LEU A 3 15.07 -21.09 6.88
CA LEU A 3 14.09 -20.29 7.58
C LEU A 3 13.21 -21.30 8.32
N GLU A 4 13.50 -21.54 9.60
CA GLU A 4 12.55 -22.20 10.49
C GLU A 4 11.19 -21.53 10.28
N SER A 5 10.18 -22.33 9.93
CA SER A 5 8.84 -21.80 9.75
C SER A 5 8.39 -21.23 11.08
N TYR A 6 8.10 -19.93 11.11
CA TYR A 6 7.59 -19.26 12.29
C TYR A 6 6.35 -19.97 12.85
N ASP A 7 6.39 -20.33 14.14
CA ASP A 7 5.25 -20.91 14.87
C ASP A 7 4.54 -19.81 15.70
N PRO A 8 3.28 -19.44 15.37
CA PRO A 8 2.51 -18.46 16.14
C PRO A 8 2.34 -18.82 17.62
N ALA A 9 2.44 -20.10 18.00
CA ALA A 9 2.34 -20.52 19.41
C ALA A 9 3.51 -20.02 20.27
N SER A 10 4.62 -19.62 19.65
CA SER A 10 5.78 -19.01 20.34
C SER A 10 5.59 -17.53 20.69
N LEU A 11 4.56 -16.85 20.16
CA LEU A 11 4.32 -15.41 20.40
C LEU A 11 4.24 -15.02 21.88
N PRO A 12 3.55 -15.75 22.76
CA PRO A 12 3.48 -15.40 24.17
C PRO A 12 4.85 -15.32 24.85
N ASP A 13 5.85 -16.08 24.37
CA ASP A 13 7.21 -16.07 24.90
C ASP A 13 8.10 -15.04 24.20
N LEU A 14 7.91 -14.85 22.88
CA LEU A 14 8.72 -13.93 22.08
C LEU A 14 8.33 -12.45 22.25
N LEU A 15 7.03 -12.14 22.33
CA LEU A 15 6.54 -10.76 22.45
C LEU A 15 7.07 -10.03 23.70
N PRO A 16 7.07 -10.65 24.91
CA PRO A 16 7.66 -10.01 26.09
C PRO A 16 9.14 -9.68 25.92
N LEU A 17 9.91 -10.56 25.26
CA LEU A 17 11.33 -10.31 24.99
C LEU A 17 11.50 -9.17 23.98
N TYR A 18 10.71 -9.17 22.92
CA TYR A 18 10.71 -8.14 21.89
C TYR A 18 10.38 -6.77 22.48
N TYR A 19 9.27 -6.64 23.21
CA TYR A 19 8.88 -5.40 23.87
C TYR A 19 9.83 -4.99 24.99
N ARG A 20 10.50 -5.93 25.66
CA ARG A 20 11.45 -5.55 26.72
C ARG A 20 12.81 -5.09 26.18
N ARG A 21 13.25 -5.60 25.02
CA ARG A 21 14.66 -5.46 24.59
C ARG A 21 14.89 -4.92 23.19
N LEU A 22 13.91 -5.03 22.30
CA LEU A 22 14.10 -4.79 20.86
C LEU A 22 13.22 -3.68 20.32
N PHE A 23 11.99 -3.52 20.83
CA PHE A 23 11.09 -2.48 20.35
C PHE A 23 11.73 -1.09 20.53
N PRO A 24 11.83 -0.27 19.47
CA PRO A 24 12.61 0.96 19.49
C PRO A 24 11.81 2.13 20.10
N TYR A 25 11.46 2.06 21.39
CA TYR A 25 10.60 3.04 22.06
C TYR A 25 11.05 4.49 21.88
N PHE A 26 12.36 4.74 21.96
CA PHE A 26 12.90 6.09 21.82
C PHE A 26 12.66 6.67 20.42
N GLN A 27 12.97 5.90 19.38
CA GLN A 27 12.76 6.32 17.99
C GLN A 27 11.28 6.45 17.67
N TYR A 28 10.46 5.51 18.16
CA TYR A 28 9.02 5.50 17.97
C TYR A 28 8.33 6.69 18.64
N TYR A 29 8.72 7.01 19.89
CA TYR A 29 8.26 8.22 20.58
C TYR A 29 8.74 9.49 19.87
N ARG A 30 10.01 9.55 19.43
CA ARG A 30 10.54 10.70 18.68
C ARG A 30 9.75 10.96 17.40
N TRP A 31 9.37 9.92 16.68
CA TRP A 31 8.51 10.02 15.50
C TRP A 31 7.15 10.60 15.86
N LEU A 32 6.41 9.97 16.78
CA LEU A 32 5.02 10.31 17.06
C LEU A 32 4.84 11.57 17.92
N ASN A 33 5.89 12.00 18.61
CA ASN A 33 5.90 13.26 19.37
C ASN A 33 6.25 14.48 18.49
N TYR A 34 6.72 14.27 17.25
CA TYR A 34 7.05 15.34 16.29
C TYR A 34 7.90 16.47 16.91
N GLY A 35 8.94 16.09 17.65
CA GLY A 35 9.84 17.05 18.32
C GLY A 35 9.26 17.75 19.55
N GLY A 36 8.02 17.44 19.97
CA GLY A 36 7.38 18.02 21.15
C GLY A 36 7.01 19.50 20.99
N VAL A 37 6.96 20.00 19.75
CA VAL A 37 6.68 21.42 19.46
C VAL A 37 5.20 21.77 19.66
N VAL A 38 4.30 20.82 19.43
CA VAL A 38 2.86 20.96 19.71
C VAL A 38 2.54 20.32 21.06
N LYS A 39 1.97 21.11 21.97
CA LYS A 39 1.56 20.61 23.28
C LYS A 39 0.52 19.49 23.11
N ASN A 40 0.66 18.44 23.92
CA ASN A 40 -0.26 17.29 23.96
C ASN A 40 -0.38 16.47 22.66
N TYR A 41 0.51 16.65 21.67
CA TYR A 41 0.43 15.89 20.41
C TYR A 41 0.50 14.38 20.62
N PHE A 42 1.51 13.90 21.36
CA PHE A 42 1.63 12.49 21.72
C PHE A 42 0.59 12.03 22.76
N PRO A 43 0.35 12.76 23.88
CA PRO A 43 -0.70 12.40 24.83
C PRO A 43 -2.11 12.23 24.25
N ASN A 44 -2.42 12.92 23.15
CA ASN A 44 -3.72 12.83 22.50
C ASN A 44 -3.73 11.85 21.30
N ARG A 45 -2.63 11.13 21.05
CA ARG A 45 -2.57 10.09 20.03
C ARG A 45 -3.33 8.85 20.48
N GLU A 46 -4.22 8.35 19.64
CA GLU A 46 -4.83 7.04 19.83
C GLU A 46 -3.85 5.93 19.46
N PHE A 47 -3.79 4.92 20.32
CA PHE A 47 -3.29 3.59 20.01
C PHE A 47 -4.43 2.57 20.20
N SER A 48 -4.41 1.52 19.40
CA SER A 48 -5.18 0.31 19.65
C SER A 48 -4.27 -0.90 19.77
N PHE A 49 -4.65 -1.81 20.65
CA PHE A 49 -3.94 -3.06 20.90
C PHE A 49 -4.86 -4.23 20.64
N THR A 50 -4.42 -5.17 19.81
CA THR A 50 -5.03 -6.51 19.72
C THR A 50 -4.28 -7.44 20.66
N LEU A 51 -4.97 -8.02 21.62
CA LEU A 51 -4.43 -8.97 22.58
C LEU A 51 -4.71 -10.41 22.10
N LYS A 52 -4.44 -11.39 22.98
CA LYS A 52 -4.80 -12.78 22.75
C LYS A 52 -6.31 -12.92 22.46
N ASP A 53 -6.67 -13.92 21.66
CA ASP A 53 -8.05 -14.22 21.25
C ASP A 53 -8.71 -13.06 20.47
N ASP A 54 -7.88 -12.28 19.76
CA ASP A 54 -8.26 -11.10 18.97
C ASP A 54 -9.06 -10.04 19.77
N ILE A 55 -8.85 -9.98 21.09
CA ILE A 55 -9.45 -8.94 21.94
C ILE A 55 -8.87 -7.59 21.53
N TYR A 56 -9.72 -6.72 20.98
CA TYR A 56 -9.34 -5.42 20.45
C TYR A 56 -9.65 -4.30 21.42
N VAL A 57 -8.62 -3.60 21.88
CA VAL A 57 -8.71 -2.50 22.86
C VAL A 57 -8.37 -1.19 22.17
N ARG A 58 -9.35 -0.30 22.04
CA ARG A 58 -9.20 1.03 21.43
C ARG A 58 -8.97 2.14 22.43
N TYR A 59 -8.74 3.34 21.91
CA TYR A 59 -8.64 4.58 22.66
C TYR A 59 -7.60 4.52 23.79
N GLN A 60 -6.51 3.78 23.57
CA GLN A 60 -5.33 3.86 24.44
C GLN A 60 -4.55 5.13 24.10
N SER A 61 -3.96 5.75 25.12
CA SER A 61 -3.11 6.93 24.95
C SER A 61 -2.19 7.11 26.15
N PHE A 62 -0.99 7.63 25.93
CA PHE A 62 0.07 7.65 26.94
C PHE A 62 0.68 9.05 27.05
N ASN A 63 1.03 9.49 28.26
CA ASN A 63 1.56 10.85 28.46
C ASN A 63 2.99 11.01 27.93
N ASN A 64 3.77 9.93 27.92
CA ASN A 64 5.19 9.93 27.57
C ASN A 64 5.66 8.52 27.15
N MET A 65 6.92 8.43 26.70
CA MET A 65 7.56 7.18 26.29
C MET A 65 7.53 6.11 27.39
N ASN A 66 7.78 6.48 28.65
CA ASN A 66 7.87 5.51 29.76
C ASN A 66 6.50 4.88 30.08
N GLU A 67 5.40 5.62 29.93
CA GLU A 67 4.06 5.07 30.09
C GLU A 67 3.71 4.10 28.95
N LEU A 68 4.03 4.46 27.70
CA LEU A 68 3.87 3.57 26.55
C LEU A 68 4.66 2.27 26.74
N GLU A 69 5.94 2.40 27.13
CA GLU A 69 6.83 1.25 27.35
C GLU A 69 6.29 0.32 28.44
N LYS A 70 5.90 0.86 29.60
CA LYS A 70 5.33 0.08 30.70
C LYS A 70 4.07 -0.66 30.30
N GLU A 71 3.13 0.02 29.63
CA GLU A 71 1.87 -0.62 29.24
C GLU A 71 2.06 -1.62 28.09
N MET A 72 2.96 -1.38 27.13
CA MET A 72 3.29 -2.37 26.09
C MET A 72 3.93 -3.63 26.67
N GLN A 73 4.88 -3.49 27.61
CA GLN A 73 5.51 -4.65 28.28
C GLN A 73 4.55 -5.41 29.20
N LYS A 74 3.54 -4.73 29.74
CA LYS A 74 2.50 -5.34 30.57
C LYS A 74 1.47 -6.08 29.72
N MET A 75 0.96 -5.45 28.67
CA MET A 75 -0.11 -6.01 27.84
C MET A 75 0.39 -7.00 26.79
N ASN A 76 1.65 -6.87 26.35
CA ASN A 76 2.27 -7.69 25.29
C ASN A 76 1.34 -7.87 24.07
N PRO A 77 0.93 -6.76 23.40
CA PRO A 77 -0.06 -6.83 22.33
C PRO A 77 0.46 -7.61 21.12
N TYR A 78 -0.43 -8.35 20.46
CA TYR A 78 -0.17 -9.09 19.23
C TYR A 78 -0.15 -8.15 18.01
N LYS A 79 -0.97 -7.10 18.04
CA LYS A 79 -1.03 -6.05 17.00
C LYS A 79 -1.12 -4.68 17.66
N ILE A 80 -0.52 -3.69 17.03
CA ILE A 80 -0.55 -2.29 17.46
C ILE A 80 -0.96 -1.45 16.25
N ASP A 81 -2.05 -0.71 16.37
CA ASP A 81 -2.43 0.29 15.38
C ASP A 81 -2.31 1.71 15.95
N ILE A 82 -1.93 2.64 15.07
CA ILE A 82 -1.74 4.05 15.40
C ILE A 82 -2.90 4.82 14.80
N GLY A 83 -3.69 5.48 15.65
CA GLY A 83 -4.83 6.29 15.28
C GLY A 83 -4.48 7.77 15.09
N ALA A 84 -5.51 8.61 15.10
CA ALA A 84 -5.37 10.06 14.99
C ALA A 84 -4.87 10.70 16.29
N VAL A 85 -4.43 11.96 16.20
CA VAL A 85 -4.36 12.88 17.34
C VAL A 85 -5.73 13.51 17.54
N TYR A 86 -6.25 13.40 18.76
CA TYR A 86 -7.59 13.89 19.11
C TYR A 86 -7.55 15.23 19.87
N SER A 87 -8.73 15.85 19.99
CA SER A 87 -8.93 17.06 20.81
C SER A 87 -8.66 16.83 22.31
N HIS A 88 -8.80 15.60 22.78
CA HIS A 88 -8.57 15.18 24.17
C HIS A 88 -7.82 13.85 24.18
N LYS A 89 -7.33 13.43 25.36
CA LYS A 89 -6.72 12.11 25.53
C LYS A 89 -7.73 11.01 25.21
N PRO A 90 -7.44 10.12 24.24
CA PRO A 90 -8.31 8.99 23.92
C PRO A 90 -8.71 8.14 25.14
N SER A 91 -7.79 7.90 26.08
CA SER A 91 -8.09 7.12 27.30
C SER A 91 -9.14 7.74 28.21
N MET A 92 -9.46 9.03 28.02
CA MET A 92 -10.45 9.78 28.79
C MET A 92 -11.72 10.10 27.98
N HIS A 93 -11.88 9.53 26.77
CA HIS A 93 -12.98 9.89 25.85
C HIS A 93 -14.38 9.75 26.47
N ASN A 94 -14.59 8.79 27.37
CA ASN A 94 -15.87 8.58 28.08
C ASN A 94 -16.25 9.72 29.04
N SER A 95 -15.28 10.48 29.52
CA SER A 95 -15.49 11.64 30.40
C SER A 95 -15.65 12.96 29.64
N VAL A 96 -15.48 12.93 28.31
CA VAL A 96 -15.57 14.09 27.43
C VAL A 96 -17.02 14.28 26.97
N LYS A 97 -17.49 15.53 26.94
CA LYS A 97 -18.86 15.84 26.50
C LYS A 97 -19.08 15.33 25.07
N SER A 98 -20.21 14.67 24.85
CA SER A 98 -20.58 14.15 23.51
C SER A 98 -20.46 15.24 22.44
N GLY A 99 -19.88 14.88 21.29
CA GLY A 99 -19.61 15.76 20.16
C GLY A 99 -18.33 16.60 20.24
N THR A 100 -17.63 16.64 21.38
CA THR A 100 -16.38 17.43 21.54
C THR A 100 -15.10 16.61 21.39
N PHE A 101 -15.18 15.28 21.52
CA PHE A 101 -14.08 14.35 21.22
C PHE A 101 -13.98 14.15 19.69
N GLN A 102 -12.96 14.75 19.07
CA GLN A 102 -12.82 14.79 17.62
C GLN A 102 -11.37 14.51 17.21
N ALA A 103 -11.21 13.75 16.13
CA ALA A 103 -9.91 13.57 15.48
C ALA A 103 -9.50 14.88 14.78
N GLN A 104 -8.28 15.35 15.02
CA GLN A 104 -7.79 16.62 14.51
C GLN A 104 -6.73 16.44 13.43
N GLU A 105 -5.76 15.55 13.68
CA GLU A 105 -4.65 15.32 12.77
C GLU A 105 -4.33 13.83 12.68
N LYS A 106 -3.87 13.39 11.51
CA LYS A 106 -3.32 12.05 11.30
C LYS A 106 -2.43 12.05 10.09
N GLU A 107 -1.35 11.29 10.12
CA GLU A 107 -0.52 11.03 8.95
C GLU A 107 -1.41 10.58 7.78
N LEU A 108 -1.09 11.07 6.58
CA LEU A 108 -1.67 10.55 5.35
C LEU A 108 -1.02 9.20 5.11
N VAL A 109 -1.85 8.16 5.01
CA VAL A 109 -1.39 6.77 4.94
C VAL A 109 -1.88 6.12 3.66
N PHE A 110 -1.02 5.28 3.07
CA PHE A 110 -1.36 4.40 1.96
C PHE A 110 -1.06 2.97 2.38
N ASP A 111 -1.97 2.06 2.04
CA ASP A 111 -1.83 0.64 2.27
C ASP A 111 -1.99 -0.06 0.91
N ILE A 112 -1.00 -0.87 0.55
CA ILE A 112 -0.95 -1.58 -0.73
C ILE A 112 -0.75 -3.06 -0.39
N ASP A 113 -1.78 -3.86 -0.62
CA ASP A 113 -1.74 -5.31 -0.43
C ASP A 113 -1.62 -6.02 -1.78
N MET A 114 -0.91 -7.14 -1.79
CA MET A 114 -0.76 -7.99 -2.97
C MET A 114 -2.08 -8.66 -3.41
N THR A 115 -3.07 -8.82 -2.53
CA THR A 115 -4.38 -9.40 -2.90
C THR A 115 -5.10 -8.58 -3.97
N ASP A 116 -4.89 -7.27 -3.99
CA ASP A 116 -5.52 -6.38 -4.98
C ASP A 116 -5.01 -6.62 -6.41
N TYR A 117 -3.98 -7.46 -6.57
CA TYR A 117 -3.36 -7.83 -7.84
C TYR A 117 -3.66 -9.28 -8.26
N ASP A 118 -4.57 -9.99 -7.56
CA ASP A 118 -4.89 -11.39 -7.83
C ASP A 118 -5.38 -11.65 -9.27
N ASP A 119 -6.03 -10.67 -9.90
CA ASP A 119 -6.53 -10.76 -11.27
C ASP A 119 -5.43 -10.59 -12.33
N VAL A 120 -4.27 -10.03 -11.96
CA VAL A 120 -3.17 -9.69 -12.88
C VAL A 120 -1.85 -10.42 -12.58
N ARG A 121 -1.80 -11.25 -11.53
CA ARG A 121 -0.63 -12.09 -11.21
C ARG A 121 -0.94 -13.58 -11.44
N ARG A 122 0.07 -14.32 -11.88
CA ARG A 122 0.00 -15.76 -12.21
C ARG A 122 0.89 -16.64 -11.33
N CYS A 123 1.86 -16.05 -10.64
CA CYS A 123 2.86 -16.80 -9.88
C CYS A 123 2.41 -17.25 -8.47
N CYS A 124 1.42 -16.57 -7.89
CA CYS A 124 0.88 -16.82 -6.55
C CYS A 124 -0.60 -16.49 -6.54
N SER A 125 -1.32 -16.91 -5.49
CA SER A 125 -2.73 -16.58 -5.29
C SER A 125 -2.99 -16.15 -3.85
N SER A 126 -4.02 -15.32 -3.66
CA SER A 126 -4.51 -14.90 -2.34
C SER A 126 -3.40 -14.33 -1.44
N ALA A 127 -2.95 -15.07 -0.44
CA ALA A 127 -2.03 -14.56 0.56
C ALA A 127 -0.56 -14.85 0.31
N ASP A 128 -0.27 -15.64 -0.72
CA ASP A 128 1.08 -16.05 -1.04
C ASP A 128 1.81 -14.98 -1.84
N ILE A 129 3.10 -14.86 -1.58
CA ILE A 129 4.01 -13.96 -2.29
C ILE A 129 5.28 -14.69 -2.69
N CYS A 130 5.92 -14.20 -3.75
CA CYS A 130 7.25 -14.62 -4.15
C CYS A 130 8.01 -13.41 -4.73
N ASN A 131 9.29 -13.59 -5.01
CA ASN A 131 10.15 -12.54 -5.57
C ASN A 131 9.64 -12.00 -6.91
N LYS A 132 8.85 -12.77 -7.67
CA LYS A 132 8.24 -12.29 -8.91
C LYS A 132 7.19 -11.21 -8.63
N CYS A 133 6.14 -11.54 -7.87
CA CYS A 133 5.06 -10.59 -7.58
C CYS A 133 5.48 -9.45 -6.64
N TRP A 134 6.53 -9.61 -5.82
CA TRP A 134 7.06 -8.50 -5.02
C TRP A 134 7.54 -7.30 -5.87
N THR A 135 7.82 -7.52 -7.16
CA THR A 135 8.08 -6.43 -8.11
C THR A 135 6.91 -5.44 -8.20
N LEU A 136 5.66 -5.88 -7.98
CA LEU A 136 4.49 -5.00 -7.92
C LEU A 136 4.62 -3.97 -6.79
N MET A 137 5.03 -4.41 -5.58
CA MET A 137 5.27 -3.50 -4.46
C MET A 137 6.41 -2.52 -4.77
N THR A 138 7.45 -2.99 -5.45
CA THR A 138 8.57 -2.13 -5.88
C THR A 138 8.10 -1.04 -6.84
N ILE A 139 7.29 -1.39 -7.84
CA ILE A 139 6.72 -0.44 -8.80
C ILE A 139 5.78 0.54 -8.07
N ALA A 140 4.91 0.03 -7.20
CA ALA A 140 3.95 0.83 -6.44
C ALA A 140 4.64 1.88 -5.55
N ILE A 141 5.67 1.48 -4.79
CA ILE A 141 6.50 2.41 -4.00
C ILE A 141 7.10 3.47 -4.91
N ARG A 142 7.72 3.10 -6.03
CA ARG A 142 8.39 4.07 -6.91
C ARG A 142 7.41 5.07 -7.55
N ILE A 143 6.23 4.64 -7.94
CA ILE A 143 5.21 5.52 -8.51
C ILE A 143 4.69 6.48 -7.44
N LEU A 144 4.29 5.94 -6.29
CA LEU A 144 3.67 6.74 -5.23
C LEU A 144 4.69 7.66 -4.56
N ASP A 145 5.88 7.18 -4.20
CA ASP A 145 6.92 8.01 -3.57
C ASP A 145 7.33 9.18 -4.45
N ARG A 146 7.50 8.93 -5.77
CA ARG A 146 7.75 9.99 -6.76
C ARG A 146 6.62 11.01 -6.78
N ALA A 147 5.36 10.57 -6.86
CA ALA A 147 4.23 11.48 -6.93
C ALA A 147 4.07 12.29 -5.63
N LEU A 148 4.19 11.64 -4.48
CA LEU A 148 4.13 12.29 -3.17
C LEU A 148 5.24 13.35 -3.02
N TYR A 149 6.44 13.09 -3.54
CA TYR A 149 7.54 14.05 -3.50
C TYR A 149 7.44 15.15 -4.56
N GLU A 150 7.36 14.79 -5.84
CA GLU A 150 7.44 15.73 -6.96
C GLU A 150 6.14 16.49 -7.20
N ASP A 151 4.99 15.81 -7.07
CA ASP A 151 3.70 16.34 -7.47
C ASP A 151 2.99 17.00 -6.26
N PHE A 152 3.14 16.45 -5.04
CA PHE A 152 2.57 17.00 -3.81
C PHE A 152 3.55 17.75 -2.90
N GLY A 153 4.86 17.63 -3.13
CA GLY A 153 5.88 18.32 -2.33
C GLY A 153 6.12 17.75 -0.93
N PHE A 154 5.54 16.59 -0.59
CA PHE A 154 5.74 15.97 0.72
C PHE A 154 7.18 15.49 0.88
N GLN A 155 7.83 15.84 1.99
CA GLN A 155 9.25 15.58 2.25
C GLN A 155 9.48 14.38 3.17
N HIS A 156 8.53 14.07 4.06
CA HIS A 156 8.70 13.07 5.11
C HIS A 156 7.83 11.83 4.86
N ARG A 157 8.35 10.88 4.10
CA ARG A 157 7.65 9.64 3.71
C ARG A 157 8.36 8.44 4.30
N LEU A 158 7.66 7.65 5.11
CA LEU A 158 8.17 6.42 5.71
C LEU A 158 7.44 5.22 5.11
N TRP A 159 8.16 4.38 4.35
CA TRP A 159 7.65 3.11 3.85
C TRP A 159 7.98 1.98 4.81
N VAL A 160 6.98 1.17 5.15
CA VAL A 160 7.06 0.09 6.13
C VAL A 160 6.50 -1.19 5.50
N TYR A 161 7.22 -2.30 5.66
CA TYR A 161 6.70 -3.61 5.28
C TYR A 161 5.52 -4.01 6.19
N SER A 162 4.43 -4.54 5.62
CA SER A 162 3.23 -4.89 6.41
C SER A 162 3.41 -6.11 7.32
N GLY A 163 4.53 -6.81 7.22
CA GLY A 163 4.81 -8.06 7.94
C GLY A 163 4.44 -9.32 7.15
N ARG A 164 3.73 -9.19 6.02
CA ARG A 164 3.35 -10.35 5.20
C ARG A 164 3.45 -10.16 3.69
N ARG A 165 2.65 -9.25 3.11
CA ARG A 165 2.43 -9.22 1.65
C ARG A 165 2.17 -7.84 1.07
N GLY A 166 2.39 -6.80 1.85
CA GLY A 166 2.10 -5.44 1.46
C GLY A 166 3.09 -4.44 2.02
N VAL A 167 2.86 -3.19 1.70
CA VAL A 167 3.66 -2.06 2.16
C VAL A 167 2.75 -0.91 2.56
N HIS A 168 3.11 -0.25 3.66
CA HIS A 168 2.42 0.94 4.14
C HIS A 168 3.31 2.17 3.93
N CYS A 169 2.73 3.28 3.49
CA CYS A 169 3.40 4.58 3.46
C CYS A 169 2.80 5.48 4.53
N TRP A 170 3.65 6.11 5.33
CA TRP A 170 3.30 7.14 6.31
C TRP A 170 3.88 8.49 5.86
N VAL A 171 3.02 9.36 5.35
CA VAL A 171 3.38 10.73 4.99
C VAL A 171 3.20 11.62 6.22
N CYS A 172 4.33 12.09 6.73
CA CYS A 172 4.48 12.66 8.06
C CYS A 172 4.66 14.17 8.06
N ASP A 173 4.63 14.84 6.90
CA ASP A 173 4.67 16.30 6.80
C ASP A 173 3.56 16.95 7.63
N GLU A 174 3.83 18.10 8.25
CA GLU A 174 2.81 18.80 9.07
C GLU A 174 1.56 19.14 8.25
N SER A 175 1.75 19.59 7.01
CA SER A 175 0.64 19.85 6.09
C SER A 175 -0.16 18.58 5.78
N ALA A 176 0.50 17.44 5.58
CA ALA A 176 -0.16 16.16 5.34
C ALA A 176 -0.98 15.69 6.55
N ARG A 177 -0.47 15.91 7.77
CA ARG A 177 -1.16 15.52 9.01
C ARG A 177 -2.47 16.29 9.21
N LYS A 178 -2.52 17.53 8.73
CA LYS A 178 -3.66 18.46 8.84
C LYS A 178 -4.68 18.36 7.71
N LEU A 179 -4.45 17.52 6.71
CA LEU A 179 -5.42 17.34 5.61
C LEU A 179 -6.77 16.88 6.14
N SER A 180 -7.82 17.54 5.68
CA SER A 180 -9.21 17.14 5.87
C SER A 180 -9.51 15.84 5.12
N GLN A 181 -10.65 15.21 5.43
CA GLN A 181 -11.08 14.01 4.73
C GLN A 181 -11.26 14.24 3.22
N ALA A 182 -11.81 15.40 2.83
CA ALA A 182 -12.01 15.74 1.41
C ALA A 182 -10.68 15.88 0.67
N GLU A 183 -9.68 16.52 1.29
CA GLU A 183 -8.35 16.65 0.68
C GLU A 183 -7.63 15.30 0.58
N ARG A 184 -7.76 14.43 1.60
CA ARG A 184 -7.24 13.05 1.54
C ARG A 184 -7.87 12.26 0.40
N SER A 185 -9.19 12.37 0.23
CA SER A 185 -9.90 11.76 -0.90
C SER A 185 -9.40 12.31 -2.24
N ALA A 186 -9.18 13.62 -2.36
CA ALA A 186 -8.64 14.23 -3.58
C ALA A 186 -7.23 13.72 -3.93
N VAL A 187 -6.36 13.54 -2.92
CA VAL A 187 -5.03 12.93 -3.10
C VAL A 187 -5.17 11.48 -3.58
N ALA A 188 -6.04 10.69 -2.95
CA ALA A 188 -6.27 9.31 -3.36
C ALA A 188 -6.82 9.23 -4.79
N GLU A 189 -7.78 10.08 -5.15
CA GLU A 189 -8.35 10.14 -6.50
C GLU A 189 -7.32 10.52 -7.56
N TYR A 190 -6.43 11.47 -7.27
CA TYR A 190 -5.32 11.85 -8.16
C TYR A 190 -4.42 10.65 -8.47
N LEU A 191 -4.13 9.83 -7.46
CA LEU A 191 -3.23 8.67 -7.56
C LEU A 191 -3.93 7.42 -8.13
N THR A 192 -5.27 7.38 -8.12
CA THR A 192 -6.05 6.21 -8.51
C THR A 192 -6.32 6.18 -10.02
N VAL A 193 -5.66 5.25 -10.70
CA VAL A 193 -5.82 5.01 -12.15
C VAL A 193 -6.68 3.78 -12.45
N VAL A 194 -6.49 2.72 -11.65
CA VAL A 194 -7.18 1.45 -11.79
C VAL A 194 -8.48 1.53 -10.98
N LYS A 195 -9.63 1.44 -11.64
CA LYS A 195 -10.96 1.52 -11.03
C LYS A 195 -11.84 0.36 -11.51
N GLY A 196 -12.50 -0.32 -10.58
CA GLY A 196 -13.41 -1.43 -10.87
C GLY A 196 -13.12 -2.69 -10.04
N GLY A 197 -14.17 -3.41 -9.68
CA GLY A 197 -14.09 -4.66 -8.91
C GLY A 197 -13.77 -5.88 -9.78
N GLU A 198 -13.94 -7.08 -9.23
CA GLU A 198 -13.65 -8.36 -9.93
C GLU A 198 -14.42 -8.53 -11.24
N GLU A 199 -15.65 -8.02 -11.31
CA GLU A 199 -16.49 -8.09 -12.52
C GLU A 199 -16.08 -7.10 -13.63
N THR A 200 -15.24 -6.10 -13.29
CA THR A 200 -14.81 -5.09 -14.26
C THR A 200 -13.60 -5.60 -15.03
N ILE A 201 -13.81 -5.98 -16.29
CA ILE A 201 -12.74 -6.45 -17.17
C ILE A 201 -11.72 -5.33 -17.47
N LYS A 202 -12.19 -4.16 -17.93
CA LYS A 202 -11.33 -3.02 -18.28
C LYS A 202 -11.32 -1.98 -17.15
N LYS A 203 -10.29 -2.04 -16.30
CA LYS A 203 -10.15 -1.19 -15.12
C LYS A 203 -9.43 0.14 -15.34
N VAL A 204 -8.87 0.36 -16.53
CA VAL A 204 -8.12 1.58 -16.87
C VAL A 204 -8.73 2.25 -18.08
N ASN A 205 -9.17 3.48 -17.89
CA ASN A 205 -9.68 4.36 -18.95
C ASN A 205 -8.88 5.65 -18.93
N LEU A 206 -8.13 5.90 -20.00
CA LEU A 206 -7.31 7.10 -20.13
C LEU A 206 -8.04 8.13 -20.98
N ILE A 207 -7.87 9.40 -20.60
CA ILE A 207 -8.44 10.55 -21.31
C ILE A 207 -7.28 11.34 -21.92
N GLU A 208 -7.45 11.81 -23.16
CA GLU A 208 -6.51 12.70 -23.81
C GLU A 208 -6.82 14.17 -23.49
N PRO A 209 -5.81 15.02 -23.22
CA PRO A 209 -4.39 14.71 -23.20
C PRO A 209 -3.95 13.87 -21.98
N ILE A 210 -3.07 12.88 -22.17
CA ILE A 210 -2.57 12.05 -21.05
C ILE A 210 -1.92 12.92 -19.96
N HIS A 211 -2.42 12.79 -18.74
CA HIS A 211 -1.97 13.54 -17.57
C HIS A 211 -0.47 13.30 -17.25
N PRO A 212 0.30 14.32 -16.82
CA PRO A 212 1.73 14.17 -16.52
C PRO A 212 2.08 13.07 -15.52
N PHE A 213 1.27 12.89 -14.46
CA PHE A 213 1.42 11.78 -13.51
C PHE A 213 1.48 10.43 -14.23
N LEU A 214 0.53 10.17 -15.14
CA LEU A 214 0.47 8.92 -15.90
C LEU A 214 1.70 8.73 -16.78
N LYS A 215 2.15 9.78 -17.48
CA LYS A 215 3.36 9.72 -18.31
C LYS A 215 4.58 9.34 -17.48
N LYS A 216 4.76 9.96 -16.31
CA LYS A 216 5.87 9.66 -15.41
C LYS A 216 5.76 8.25 -14.80
N SER A 217 4.54 7.81 -14.46
CA SER A 217 4.28 6.46 -13.93
C SER A 217 4.59 5.37 -14.96
N ILE A 218 4.23 5.58 -16.23
CA ILE A 218 4.56 4.65 -17.32
C ILE A 218 6.07 4.48 -17.47
N VAL A 219 6.85 5.56 -17.41
CA VAL A 219 8.32 5.49 -17.47
C VAL A 219 8.90 4.67 -16.31
N VAL A 220 8.24 4.63 -15.15
CA VAL A 220 8.64 3.73 -14.06
C VAL A 220 8.31 2.28 -14.41
N ILE A 221 7.09 2.01 -14.89
CA ILE A 221 6.62 0.66 -15.23
C ILE A 221 7.47 0.04 -16.34
N GLU A 222 7.80 0.80 -17.39
CA GLU A 222 8.59 0.35 -18.55
C GLU A 222 9.93 -0.28 -18.16
N LYS A 223 10.57 0.20 -17.07
CA LYS A 223 11.84 -0.35 -16.56
C LYS A 223 11.73 -1.77 -16.04
N TYR A 224 10.53 -2.19 -15.64
CA TYR A 224 10.26 -3.50 -15.06
C TYR A 224 9.44 -4.39 -16.00
N PHE A 225 8.71 -3.81 -16.94
CA PHE A 225 7.65 -4.49 -17.69
C PHE A 225 8.12 -5.76 -18.39
N GLU A 226 9.23 -5.72 -19.12
CA GLU A 226 9.73 -6.90 -19.83
C GLU A 226 10.08 -8.04 -18.88
N GLN A 227 10.93 -7.78 -17.89
CA GLN A 227 11.36 -8.80 -16.93
C GLN A 227 10.21 -9.30 -16.04
N TYR A 228 9.35 -8.40 -15.60
CA TYR A 228 8.24 -8.74 -14.69
C TYR A 228 7.07 -9.37 -15.44
N ALA A 229 6.49 -8.65 -16.40
CA ALA A 229 5.24 -9.05 -17.03
C ALA A 229 5.48 -10.13 -18.09
N LEU A 230 6.41 -9.91 -19.03
CA LEU A 230 6.60 -10.82 -20.16
C LEU A 230 7.36 -12.10 -19.78
N LEU A 231 8.39 -11.99 -18.95
CA LEU A 231 9.23 -13.14 -18.56
C LEU A 231 8.81 -13.73 -17.20
N GLY A 232 8.50 -12.87 -16.23
CA GLY A 232 8.18 -13.31 -14.86
C GLY A 232 6.79 -13.93 -14.73
N GLN A 233 5.77 -13.19 -15.18
CA GLN A 233 4.36 -13.59 -15.15
C GLN A 233 3.93 -14.31 -16.42
N ASP A 234 4.63 -14.09 -17.55
CA ASP A 234 4.33 -14.68 -18.85
C ASP A 234 2.86 -14.46 -19.26
N PHE A 235 2.33 -13.24 -19.08
CA PHE A 235 0.88 -12.98 -19.16
C PHE A 235 0.25 -13.17 -20.56
N LEU A 236 1.06 -13.49 -21.58
CA LEU A 236 0.62 -13.82 -22.94
C LEU A 236 1.03 -15.24 -23.35
N GLU A 237 1.30 -16.15 -22.41
CA GLU A 237 1.85 -17.49 -22.69
C GLU A 237 0.92 -18.35 -23.55
N ASN A 238 -0.37 -18.41 -23.18
CA ASN A 238 -1.36 -19.34 -23.71
C ASN A 238 -2.70 -18.65 -23.97
N LYS A 239 -3.60 -19.36 -24.68
CA LYS A 239 -4.88 -18.83 -25.16
C LYS A 239 -5.72 -18.17 -24.07
N PRO A 240 -6.00 -18.82 -22.93
CA PRO A 240 -6.73 -18.16 -21.83
C PRO A 240 -6.07 -16.86 -21.33
N CYS A 241 -4.74 -16.78 -21.32
CA CYS A 241 -4.03 -15.59 -20.85
C CYS A 241 -4.14 -14.43 -21.83
N TRP A 242 -3.85 -14.65 -23.11
CA TRP A 242 -3.90 -13.57 -24.08
C TRP A 242 -5.33 -13.17 -24.46
N GLU A 243 -6.33 -14.04 -24.31
CA GLU A 243 -7.75 -13.66 -24.47
C GLU A 243 -8.19 -12.62 -23.45
N LYS A 244 -7.69 -12.70 -22.20
CA LYS A 244 -7.90 -11.64 -21.20
C LYS A 244 -7.35 -10.31 -21.70
N VAL A 245 -6.16 -10.29 -22.31
CA VAL A 245 -5.56 -9.06 -22.86
C VAL A 245 -6.33 -8.55 -24.08
N LEU A 246 -6.75 -9.45 -24.98
CA LEU A 246 -7.55 -9.07 -26.16
C LEU A 246 -8.90 -8.47 -25.77
N SER A 247 -9.45 -8.81 -24.60
CA SER A 247 -10.67 -8.18 -24.09
C SER A 247 -10.49 -6.70 -23.74
N LEU A 248 -9.24 -6.25 -23.49
CA LEU A 248 -8.91 -4.87 -23.13
C LEU A 248 -8.71 -3.95 -24.34
N VAL A 249 -8.44 -4.53 -25.52
CA VAL A 249 -8.16 -3.78 -26.76
C VAL A 249 -9.45 -3.55 -27.58
N PRO A 250 -9.47 -2.52 -28.46
CA PRO A 250 -10.61 -2.25 -29.33
C PRO A 250 -10.96 -3.45 -30.23
N GLU A 251 -12.26 -3.68 -30.44
CA GLU A 251 -12.77 -4.81 -31.20
C GLU A 251 -12.18 -4.92 -32.62
N ALA A 252 -12.01 -3.77 -33.29
CA ALA A 252 -11.42 -3.67 -34.62
C ALA A 252 -9.98 -4.23 -34.73
N ALA A 253 -9.24 -4.35 -33.63
CA ALA A 253 -7.89 -4.90 -33.62
C ALA A 253 -7.83 -6.39 -33.24
N ARG A 254 -8.92 -6.97 -32.70
CA ARG A 254 -8.90 -8.29 -32.07
C ARG A 254 -8.65 -9.44 -33.05
N GLU A 255 -9.28 -9.42 -34.22
CA GLU A 255 -9.17 -10.51 -35.21
C GLU A 255 -7.73 -10.64 -35.73
N ASN A 256 -7.11 -9.52 -36.11
CA ASN A 256 -5.72 -9.48 -36.57
C ASN A 256 -4.75 -9.93 -35.46
N LEU A 257 -4.95 -9.42 -34.22
CA LEU A 257 -4.11 -9.80 -33.09
C LEU A 257 -4.24 -11.27 -32.71
N LEU A 258 -5.44 -11.85 -32.80
CA LEU A 258 -5.67 -13.26 -32.53
C LEU A 258 -4.86 -14.15 -33.49
N HIS A 259 -4.89 -13.84 -34.78
CA HIS A 259 -4.11 -14.55 -35.78
C HIS A 259 -2.60 -14.37 -35.57
N ASP A 260 -2.14 -13.17 -35.21
CA ASP A 260 -0.72 -12.93 -34.87
C ASP A 260 -0.27 -13.71 -33.62
N PHE A 261 -1.12 -13.77 -32.58
CA PHE A 261 -0.79 -14.45 -31.33
C PHE A 261 -0.70 -15.97 -31.48
N GLN A 262 -1.51 -16.56 -32.36
CA GLN A 262 -1.44 -17.98 -32.72
C GLN A 262 -0.12 -18.36 -33.42
N LYS A 263 0.48 -17.42 -34.18
CA LYS A 263 1.74 -17.64 -34.89
C LYS A 263 2.97 -17.37 -34.02
N ALA A 264 2.86 -16.44 -33.09
CA ALA A 264 3.92 -16.10 -32.15
C ALA A 264 4.15 -17.22 -31.12
N ARG A 265 5.39 -17.42 -30.69
CA ARG A 265 5.76 -18.49 -29.75
C ARG A 265 5.88 -18.00 -28.32
N THR A 266 6.39 -16.79 -28.11
CA THR A 266 6.68 -16.24 -26.78
C THR A 266 5.78 -15.05 -26.45
N SER A 267 5.63 -14.74 -25.15
CA SER A 267 4.96 -13.50 -24.72
C SER A 267 5.65 -12.25 -25.26
N VAL A 268 6.98 -12.27 -25.40
CA VAL A 268 7.75 -11.17 -25.99
C VAL A 268 7.36 -10.93 -27.45
N ASP A 269 7.29 -11.99 -28.26
CA ASP A 269 6.86 -11.87 -29.66
C ASP A 269 5.42 -11.35 -29.78
N ARG A 270 4.51 -11.87 -28.94
CA ARG A 270 3.10 -11.42 -28.89
C ARG A 270 3.00 -9.96 -28.49
N TRP A 271 3.82 -9.51 -27.53
CA TRP A 271 3.87 -8.12 -27.13
C TRP A 271 4.31 -7.19 -28.25
N GLU A 272 5.36 -7.56 -29.01
CA GLU A 272 5.79 -6.78 -30.17
C GLU A 272 4.72 -6.68 -31.26
N LYS A 273 3.95 -7.77 -31.48
CA LYS A 273 2.80 -7.75 -32.40
C LYS A 273 1.68 -6.85 -31.90
N LEU A 274 1.40 -6.88 -30.59
CA LEU A 274 0.42 -5.99 -29.96
C LEU A 274 0.82 -4.53 -30.15
N LYS A 275 2.07 -4.17 -29.86
CA LYS A 275 2.58 -2.80 -30.03
C LYS A 275 2.54 -2.28 -31.47
N LYS A 276 2.68 -3.16 -32.47
CA LYS A 276 2.67 -2.78 -33.89
C LYS A 276 1.26 -2.57 -34.44
N ASN A 277 0.30 -3.40 -34.02
CA ASN A 277 -1.07 -3.39 -34.55
C ASN A 277 -1.97 -2.37 -33.84
N LEU A 278 -1.58 -1.91 -32.65
CA LEU A 278 -2.32 -0.90 -31.91
C LEU A 278 -1.77 0.50 -32.23
N PRO A 279 -2.63 1.52 -32.42
CA PRO A 279 -2.17 2.90 -32.60
C PRO A 279 -1.27 3.31 -31.42
N LYS A 280 -0.28 4.19 -31.64
CA LYS A 280 0.69 4.61 -30.59
C LYS A 280 0.05 5.06 -29.25
N LEU A 281 -1.23 5.47 -29.24
CA LEU A 281 -1.99 5.79 -28.03
C LEU A 281 -2.43 4.55 -27.21
N VAL A 282 -2.66 3.42 -27.87
CA VAL A 282 -3.08 2.15 -27.24
C VAL A 282 -1.86 1.26 -26.89
N CYS A 283 -0.64 1.68 -27.23
CA CYS A 283 0.62 0.98 -26.93
C CYS A 283 1.42 1.57 -25.76
N LYS A 284 0.84 2.51 -25.01
CA LYS A 284 1.43 3.04 -23.76
C LYS A 284 1.00 2.24 -22.51
N PHE A 285 0.44 1.08 -22.74
CA PHE A 285 0.11 0.07 -21.75
C PHE A 285 1.11 -1.07 -21.88
#